data_AF-A0A0C3GE50-F1
#
_entry.id   AF-A0A0C3GE50-F1
#
_cell.length_a   1.000
_cell.length_b   1.000
_cell.length_c   1.000
_cell.angle_alpha   90.00
_cell.angle_beta   90.00
_cell.angle_gamma   90.00
#
_symmetry.space_group_name_H-M   'P 1'
#
loop_
_entity.id
_entity.type
_entity.pdbx_description
1 polymer ?
#
loop_
_entity_poly.entity_id
_entity_poly.type
_entity_poly.pdbx_seq_one_letter_code
_entity_poly.pdbx_strand_id
1 'polypeptide(L)'
;DGPISCSFTVVDLVKAEPFEALSYCWGSVAADRPIFCHGQPFRPTENLYAALKQLRLTSRARYMWIDAICINQNSILERNQQVPLMRQIYHKAKQVIVWLGGEDDTTALALATMENIFQRCCSLWYGYDPKTCTNALQVFFRRPWFSRVWVIQEVQGCPHIIM
;
A
#
# COMPACT_ATOMS: atom_id res chain seq x y z
N ASP A 1 -14.91 3.88 -17.42
CA ASP A 1 -13.50 3.86 -16.97
C ASP A 1 -12.52 4.05 -18.11
N GLY A 2 -11.72 5.12 -18.07
CA GLY A 2 -10.60 5.34 -18.99
C GLY A 2 -9.33 4.62 -18.53
N PRO A 3 -8.24 4.62 -19.32
CA PRO A 3 -6.95 4.05 -18.91
C PRO A 3 -6.39 4.75 -17.66
N ILE A 4 -5.61 4.02 -16.86
CA ILE A 4 -4.84 4.59 -15.75
C ILE A 4 -3.57 5.20 -16.35
N SER A 5 -3.33 6.48 -16.06
CA SER A 5 -2.17 7.20 -16.53
C SER A 5 -1.50 7.93 -15.37
N CYS A 6 -0.17 8.00 -15.40
CA CYS A 6 0.65 8.72 -14.44
C CYS A 6 1.81 9.43 -15.15
N SER A 7 2.43 10.34 -14.42
CA SER A 7 3.73 10.91 -14.72
C SER A 7 4.59 10.76 -13.48
N PHE A 8 5.90 10.64 -13.67
CA PHE A 8 6.86 10.66 -12.57
C PHE A 8 7.70 11.93 -12.62
N THR A 9 8.09 12.41 -11.44
CA THR A 9 9.05 13.49 -11.28
C THR A 9 10.06 13.09 -10.21
N VAL A 10 11.32 13.51 -10.38
CA VAL A 10 12.38 13.28 -9.40
C VAL A 10 12.48 14.53 -8.53
N VAL A 11 12.40 14.34 -7.22
CA VAL A 11 12.44 15.44 -6.25
C VAL A 11 13.45 15.15 -5.14
N ASP A 12 14.00 16.20 -4.57
CA ASP A 12 14.72 16.13 -3.30
C ASP A 12 13.72 15.84 -2.18
N LEU A 13 13.95 14.78 -1.40
CA LEU A 13 13.05 14.34 -0.34
C LEU A 13 12.87 15.39 0.78
N VAL A 14 13.83 16.31 0.96
CA VAL A 14 13.71 17.44 1.89
C VAL A 14 12.74 18.50 1.36
N LYS A 15 12.69 18.68 0.03
CA LYS A 15 11.85 19.69 -0.66
C LYS A 15 10.58 19.11 -1.27
N ALA A 16 10.29 17.83 -1.03
CA ALA A 16 9.14 17.16 -1.60
C ALA A 16 7.84 17.77 -1.04
N GLU A 17 6.95 18.15 -1.95
CA GLU A 17 5.54 18.44 -1.61
C GLU A 17 4.88 17.22 -0.97
N PRO A 18 3.79 17.39 -0.19
CA PRO A 18 3.08 16.29 0.44
C PRO A 18 2.66 15.20 -0.56
N PHE A 19 3.11 13.98 -0.32
CA PHE A 19 2.81 12.81 -1.14
C PHE A 19 2.33 11.65 -0.27
N GLU A 20 1.63 10.70 -0.88
CA GLU A 20 1.21 9.44 -0.26
C GLU A 20 2.19 8.34 -0.64
N ALA A 21 2.42 7.36 0.22
CA ALA A 21 3.19 6.18 -0.16
C ALA A 21 2.27 4.96 -0.22
N LEU A 22 2.39 4.16 -1.28
CA LEU A 22 1.69 2.88 -1.38
C LEU A 22 2.61 1.78 -0.85
N SER A 23 2.14 1.08 0.18
CA SER A 23 2.73 -0.19 0.58
C SER A 23 1.82 -1.33 0.15
N TYR A 24 2.36 -2.29 -0.60
CA TYR A 24 1.60 -3.43 -1.10
C TYR A 24 2.52 -4.62 -1.29
N CYS A 25 1.96 -5.83 -1.27
CA CYS A 25 2.77 -7.00 -1.62
C CYS A 25 2.99 -7.07 -3.12
N TRP A 26 4.24 -7.20 -3.53
CA TRP A 26 4.56 -7.49 -4.92
C TRP A 26 3.98 -8.85 -5.31
N GLY A 27 3.33 -8.89 -6.47
CA GLY A 27 2.88 -10.14 -7.10
C GLY A 27 3.90 -10.65 -8.12
N SER A 28 3.79 -11.92 -8.50
CA SER A 28 4.54 -12.50 -9.61
C SER A 28 3.79 -12.44 -10.94
N VAL A 29 2.48 -12.20 -10.90
CA VAL A 29 1.60 -12.19 -12.08
C VAL A 29 1.55 -10.77 -12.66
N ALA A 30 1.95 -10.62 -13.91
CA ALA A 30 1.81 -9.38 -14.66
C ALA A 30 0.33 -9.10 -14.96
N ALA A 31 -0.06 -7.83 -14.93
CA ALA A 31 -1.41 -7.43 -15.27
C ALA A 31 -1.68 -7.57 -16.78
N ASP A 32 -2.92 -7.94 -17.12
CA ASP A 32 -3.35 -8.03 -18.51
C ASP A 32 -3.33 -6.65 -19.20
N ARG A 33 -3.66 -5.60 -18.43
CA ARG A 33 -3.81 -4.23 -18.90
C ARG A 33 -2.62 -3.36 -18.49
N PRO A 34 -2.04 -2.56 -19.40
CA PRO A 34 -1.03 -1.60 -19.04
C PRO A 34 -1.64 -0.39 -18.33
N ILE A 35 -0.79 0.33 -17.60
CA ILE A 35 -0.99 1.74 -17.27
C ILE A 35 -0.05 2.57 -18.16
N PHE A 36 -0.29 3.87 -18.26
CA PHE A 36 0.53 4.75 -19.10
C PHE A 36 1.34 5.72 -18.25
N CYS A 37 2.66 5.53 -18.22
CA CYS A 37 3.59 6.45 -17.57
C CYS A 37 4.21 7.38 -18.61
N HIS A 38 3.93 8.68 -18.54
CA HIS A 38 4.34 9.65 -19.59
C HIS A 38 3.93 9.23 -21.00
N GLY A 39 2.74 8.62 -21.13
CA GLY A 39 2.22 8.09 -22.39
C GLY A 39 2.85 6.76 -22.83
N GLN A 40 3.89 6.27 -22.15
CA GLN A 40 4.52 4.98 -22.43
C GLN A 40 3.84 3.86 -21.65
N PRO A 41 3.59 2.69 -22.28
CA PRO A 41 2.96 1.57 -21.60
C PRO A 41 3.90 0.98 -20.53
N PHE A 42 3.40 0.90 -19.29
CA PHE A 42 4.02 0.20 -18.18
C PHE A 42 3.09 -0.94 -17.75
N ARG A 43 3.62 -2.16 -17.62
CA ARG A 43 2.86 -3.32 -17.16
C ARG A 43 3.14 -3.59 -15.69
N PRO A 44 2.28 -3.13 -14.76
CA PRO A 44 2.40 -3.49 -13.36
C PRO A 44 2.06 -4.97 -13.14
N THR A 45 2.27 -5.45 -11.92
CA THR A 45 1.66 -6.72 -11.48
C THR A 45 0.15 -6.56 -11.34
N GLU A 46 -0.60 -7.65 -11.41
CA GLU A 46 -2.07 -7.61 -11.26
C GLU A 46 -2.47 -6.99 -9.91
N ASN A 47 -1.72 -7.30 -8.84
CA ASN A 47 -1.97 -6.74 -7.53
C ASN A 47 -1.78 -5.21 -7.49
N LEU A 48 -0.72 -4.71 -8.12
CA LEU A 48 -0.49 -3.26 -8.22
C LEU A 48 -1.55 -2.60 -9.12
N TYR A 49 -1.96 -3.25 -10.21
CA TYR A 49 -3.01 -2.73 -11.07
C TYR A 49 -4.34 -2.57 -10.30
N ALA A 50 -4.73 -3.59 -9.55
CA ALA A 50 -5.93 -3.57 -8.71
C ALA A 50 -5.87 -2.43 -7.68
N ALA A 51 -4.74 -2.28 -6.98
CA ALA A 51 -4.53 -1.17 -6.04
C ALA A 51 -4.68 0.19 -6.72
N LEU A 52 -4.02 0.40 -7.86
CA LEU A 52 -4.09 1.66 -8.60
C LEU A 52 -5.50 1.97 -9.10
N LYS A 53 -6.22 0.94 -9.55
CA LYS A 53 -7.60 1.08 -10.00
C LYS A 53 -8.52 1.54 -8.87
N GLN A 54 -8.39 0.94 -7.67
CA GLN A 54 -9.19 1.30 -6.51
C GLN A 54 -8.81 2.66 -5.92
N LEU A 55 -7.52 3.01 -5.94
CA LEU A 55 -7.03 4.27 -5.39
C LEU A 55 -7.20 5.46 -6.35
N ARG A 56 -7.54 5.21 -7.61
CA ARG A 56 -7.78 6.27 -8.60
C ARG A 56 -8.98 7.12 -8.20
N LEU A 57 -8.75 8.43 -8.13
CA LEU A 57 -9.82 9.41 -8.00
C LEU A 57 -10.27 9.86 -9.40
N THR A 58 -11.58 10.07 -9.56
CA THR A 58 -12.16 10.51 -10.83
C THR A 58 -11.99 12.01 -11.07
N SER A 59 -11.81 12.79 -10.01
CA SER A 59 -11.82 14.26 -10.04
C SER A 59 -10.45 14.91 -9.92
N ARG A 60 -9.41 14.19 -9.47
CA ARG A 60 -8.07 14.76 -9.26
C ARG A 60 -6.95 13.74 -9.34
N ALA A 61 -5.75 14.20 -9.69
CA ALA A 61 -4.53 13.41 -9.58
C ALA A 61 -4.10 13.24 -8.11
N ARG A 62 -3.37 12.15 -7.84
CA ARG A 62 -2.73 11.88 -6.55
C ARG A 62 -1.22 11.92 -6.73
N TYR A 63 -0.50 12.50 -5.78
CA TYR A 63 0.95 12.41 -5.71
C TYR A 63 1.31 11.21 -4.85
N MET A 64 1.82 10.16 -5.50
CA MET A 64 2.10 8.89 -4.83
C MET A 64 3.51 8.44 -5.11
N TRP A 65 4.18 7.93 -4.07
CA TRP A 65 5.38 7.14 -4.21
C TRP A 65 5.02 5.65 -4.21
N ILE A 66 5.46 4.94 -5.25
CA ILE A 66 5.22 3.51 -5.45
C ILE A 66 6.54 2.92 -5.91
N ASP A 67 7.16 2.05 -5.11
CA ASP A 67 8.47 1.47 -5.37
C ASP A 67 8.62 0.88 -6.78
N ALA A 68 7.66 0.08 -7.25
CA ALA A 68 7.70 -0.54 -8.58
C ALA A 68 7.63 0.44 -9.76
N ILE A 69 7.18 1.68 -9.53
CA ILE A 69 7.08 2.73 -10.57
C ILE A 69 8.20 3.77 -10.41
N CYS A 70 8.47 4.19 -9.17
CA CYS A 70 9.40 5.28 -8.85
C CYS A 70 10.87 4.84 -8.79
N ILE A 71 11.14 3.53 -8.70
CA ILE A 71 12.50 2.99 -8.71
C ILE A 71 12.68 2.17 -9.98
N ASN A 72 13.80 2.39 -10.69
CA ASN A 72 14.18 1.51 -11.78
C ASN A 72 14.56 0.12 -11.27
N GLN A 73 13.63 -0.82 -11.40
CA GLN A 73 13.79 -2.17 -10.90
C GLN A 73 14.86 -2.99 -11.64
N ASN A 74 15.25 -2.54 -12.84
CA ASN A 74 16.29 -3.17 -13.64
C ASN A 74 17.70 -2.65 -13.28
N SER A 75 17.80 -1.60 -12.46
CA SER A 75 19.07 -1.02 -12.01
C SER A 75 19.38 -1.46 -10.59
N ILE A 76 20.28 -2.43 -10.44
CA ILE A 76 20.78 -2.86 -9.13
C ILE A 76 21.41 -1.69 -8.37
N LEU A 77 22.13 -0.82 -9.09
CA LEU A 77 22.79 0.35 -8.52
C LEU A 77 21.77 1.31 -7.91
N GLU A 78 20.69 1.62 -8.63
CA GLU A 78 19.64 2.50 -8.12
C GLU A 78 18.90 1.84 -6.96
N ARG A 79 18.53 0.57 -7.07
CA ARG A 79 17.88 -0.18 -5.98
C ARG A 79 18.69 -0.12 -4.69
N ASN A 80 20.01 -0.33 -4.78
CA ASN A 80 20.91 -0.25 -3.63
C ASN A 80 20.98 1.16 -3.02
N GLN A 81 20.85 2.20 -3.84
CA GLN A 81 20.77 3.59 -3.35
C GLN A 81 19.41 3.91 -2.73
N GLN A 82 18.32 3.31 -3.23
CA GLN A 82 16.95 3.56 -2.78
C GLN A 82 16.62 2.85 -1.47
N VAL A 83 17.17 1.66 -1.21
CA VAL A 83 16.90 0.89 0.03
C VAL A 83 17.16 1.71 1.31
N PRO A 84 18.29 2.43 1.47
CA PRO A 84 18.50 3.31 2.63
C PRO A 84 17.52 4.49 2.72
N LEU A 85 16.96 4.94 1.59
CA LEU A 85 16.03 6.07 1.49
C LEU A 85 14.59 5.68 1.80
N MET A 86 14.19 4.42 1.59
CA MET A 86 12.81 3.95 1.77
C MET A 86 12.22 4.33 3.14
N ARG A 87 12.99 4.14 4.22
CA ARG A 87 12.58 4.55 5.58
C ARG A 87 12.25 6.05 5.65
N GLN A 88 13.05 6.91 5.02
CA GLN A 88 12.80 8.35 5.01
C GLN A 88 11.60 8.71 4.14
N ILE A 89 11.40 8.00 3.04
CA ILE A 89 10.26 8.19 2.13
C ILE A 89 8.95 7.87 2.85
N TYR A 90 8.85 6.70 3.49
CA TYR A 90 7.66 6.32 4.26
C TYR A 90 7.40 7.26 5.44
N HIS A 91 8.46 7.72 6.12
CA HIS A 91 8.34 8.67 7.22
C HIS A 91 7.85 10.05 6.76
N LYS A 92 8.29 10.52 5.59
CA LYS A 92 7.90 11.84 5.04
C LYS A 92 6.59 11.81 4.26
N ALA A 93 6.07 10.63 3.93
CA ALA A 93 4.77 10.51 3.32
C ALA A 93 3.71 11.11 4.25
N LYS A 94 2.78 11.89 3.69
CA LYS A 94 1.61 12.42 4.41
C LYS A 94 0.80 11.30 5.05
N GLN A 95 0.70 10.18 4.34
CA GLN A 95 0.05 8.95 4.79
C GLN A 95 0.63 7.78 4.01
N VAL A 96 0.64 6.61 4.64
CA VAL A 96 0.95 5.35 3.97
C VAL A 96 -0.35 4.58 3.78
N ILE A 97 -0.61 4.21 2.52
CA ILE A 97 -1.76 3.40 2.13
C ILE A 97 -1.27 1.97 2.02
N VAL A 98 -1.80 1.09 2.87
CA VAL A 98 -1.49 -0.32 2.86
C VAL A 98 -2.53 -1.04 2.02
N TRP A 99 -2.10 -1.62 0.90
CA TRP A 99 -2.94 -2.44 0.04
C TRP A 99 -2.77 -3.93 0.39
N LEU A 100 -3.83 -4.49 0.96
CA LEU A 100 -3.86 -5.88 1.42
C LEU A 100 -4.39 -6.88 0.40
N GLY A 101 -4.75 -6.41 -0.81
CA GLY A 101 -5.44 -7.18 -1.84
C GLY A 101 -6.89 -6.75 -2.01
N GLY A 102 -7.58 -7.33 -3.00
CA GLY A 102 -9.01 -7.07 -3.21
C GLY A 102 -9.83 -7.43 -1.98
N GLU A 103 -10.93 -6.70 -1.76
CA GLU A 103 -11.86 -6.97 -0.67
C GLU A 103 -12.35 -8.42 -0.73
N ASP A 104 -12.06 -9.18 0.31
CA ASP A 104 -12.77 -10.41 0.64
C ASP A 104 -13.54 -10.16 1.96
N ASP A 105 -14.57 -10.98 2.22
CA ASP A 105 -15.41 -10.85 3.42
C ASP A 105 -14.60 -10.93 4.73
N THR A 106 -13.37 -11.47 4.66
CA THR A 106 -12.48 -11.60 5.81
C THR A 106 -11.69 -10.32 6.11
N THR A 107 -11.40 -9.45 5.11
CA THR A 107 -10.73 -8.16 5.33
C THR A 107 -11.55 -7.27 6.23
N ALA A 108 -12.82 -7.04 5.87
CA ALA A 108 -13.70 -6.13 6.57
C ALA A 108 -13.94 -6.62 8.01
N LEU A 109 -14.16 -7.93 8.16
CA LEU A 109 -14.29 -8.56 9.46
C LEU A 109 -13.01 -8.46 10.30
N ALA A 110 -11.82 -8.63 9.72
CA ALA A 110 -10.55 -8.53 10.43
C ALA A 110 -10.23 -7.09 10.86
N LEU A 111 -10.46 -6.10 9.99
CA LEU A 111 -10.31 -4.67 10.32
C LEU A 111 -11.30 -4.26 11.41
N ALA A 112 -12.58 -4.62 11.28
CA ALA A 112 -13.58 -4.39 12.32
C ALA A 112 -13.21 -5.12 13.63
N THR A 113 -12.63 -6.32 13.55
CA THR A 113 -12.16 -7.05 14.74
C THR A 113 -10.98 -6.35 15.39
N MET A 114 -10.00 -5.86 14.63
CA MET A 114 -8.87 -5.10 15.17
C MET A 114 -9.34 -3.80 15.82
N GLU A 115 -10.22 -3.07 15.16
CA GLU A 115 -10.84 -1.86 15.72
C GLU A 115 -11.61 -2.20 17.01
N ASN A 116 -12.38 -3.28 17.04
CA ASN A 116 -13.06 -3.76 18.24
C ASN A 116 -12.09 -4.21 19.35
N ILE A 117 -10.94 -4.81 19.05
CA ILE A 117 -9.94 -5.18 20.06
C ILE A 117 -9.27 -3.92 20.62
N PHE A 118 -8.95 -2.96 19.75
CA PHE A 118 -8.36 -1.68 20.12
C PHE A 118 -9.34 -0.84 20.95
N GLN A 119 -10.63 -0.83 20.58
CA GLN A 119 -11.71 -0.22 21.35
C GLN A 119 -12.13 -1.01 22.58
N ARG A 120 -11.95 -2.34 22.67
CA ARG A 120 -12.21 -3.11 23.91
C ARG A 120 -11.24 -2.77 25.04
N CYS A 121 -10.10 -2.14 24.75
CA CYS A 121 -9.27 -1.48 25.76
C CYS A 121 -9.90 -0.18 26.31
N CYS A 122 -10.94 0.35 25.67
CA CYS A 122 -11.79 1.47 26.10
C CYS A 122 -13.28 1.07 25.97
N SER A 123 -13.77 0.24 26.90
CA SER A 123 -15.12 -0.33 26.99
C SER A 123 -16.19 0.27 26.06
N LEU A 124 -16.56 -0.47 25.00
CA LEU A 124 -17.92 -0.91 24.64
C LEU A 124 -17.87 -1.50 23.21
N TRP A 125 -18.67 -2.56 22.96
CA TRP A 125 -19.29 -3.05 21.69
C TRP A 125 -19.27 -4.59 21.67
N TYR A 126 -20.47 -5.17 21.76
CA TYR A 126 -20.79 -6.59 21.93
C TYR A 126 -21.57 -7.03 20.68
N GLY A 127 -21.12 -8.05 19.94
CA GLY A 127 -21.89 -8.49 18.76
C GLY A 127 -21.25 -9.55 17.85
N TYR A 128 -19.94 -9.78 17.90
CA TYR A 128 -19.27 -10.78 17.05
C TYR A 128 -18.75 -11.98 17.85
N ASP A 129 -18.87 -13.19 17.29
CA ASP A 129 -18.34 -14.41 17.89
C ASP A 129 -16.80 -14.35 17.96
N PRO A 130 -16.18 -14.65 19.12
CA PRO A 130 -14.73 -14.59 19.31
C PRO A 130 -13.93 -15.53 18.39
N LYS A 131 -14.45 -16.69 18.00
CA LYS A 131 -13.72 -17.61 17.09
C LYS A 131 -13.70 -17.06 15.68
N THR A 132 -14.83 -16.51 15.22
CA THR A 132 -14.94 -15.81 13.93
C THR A 132 -13.99 -14.62 13.86
N CYS A 133 -13.93 -13.82 14.93
CA CYS A 133 -12.96 -12.72 15.09
C CYS A 133 -11.50 -13.21 15.02
N THR A 134 -11.17 -14.25 15.78
CA THR A 134 -9.81 -14.81 15.83
C THR A 134 -9.37 -15.39 14.48
N ASN A 135 -10.27 -16.10 13.79
CA ASN A 135 -10.01 -16.67 12.47
C ASN A 135 -9.81 -15.57 11.42
N ALA A 136 -10.61 -14.50 11.45
CA ALA A 136 -10.45 -13.37 10.54
C ALA A 136 -9.08 -12.70 10.74
N LEU A 137 -8.65 -12.46 11.98
CA LEU A 137 -7.32 -11.94 12.28
C LEU A 137 -6.20 -12.88 11.81
N GLN A 138 -6.34 -14.19 12.08
CA GLN A 138 -5.33 -15.17 11.65
C GLN A 138 -5.19 -15.20 10.13
N VAL A 139 -6.29 -15.17 9.38
CA VAL A 139 -6.27 -15.13 7.90
C VAL A 139 -5.70 -13.79 7.42
N PHE A 140 -6.08 -12.70 8.05
CA PHE A 140 -5.61 -11.35 7.73
C PHE A 140 -4.10 -11.20 7.93
N PHE A 141 -3.56 -11.61 9.09
CA PHE A 141 -2.12 -11.58 9.36
C PHE A 141 -1.31 -12.61 8.57
N ARG A 142 -1.96 -13.62 7.98
CA ARG A 142 -1.34 -14.53 7.01
C ARG A 142 -1.17 -13.89 5.62
N ARG A 143 -1.72 -12.70 5.38
CA ARG A 143 -1.55 -12.04 4.08
C ARG A 143 -0.08 -11.78 3.81
N PRO A 144 0.36 -11.91 2.55
CA PRO A 144 1.75 -11.74 2.17
C PRO A 144 2.37 -10.43 2.68
N TRP A 145 1.59 -9.36 2.76
CA TRP A 145 2.04 -8.07 3.31
C TRP A 145 2.62 -8.20 4.72
N PHE A 146 1.93 -8.84 5.67
CA PHE A 146 2.37 -9.00 7.07
C PHE A 146 3.58 -9.90 7.26
N SER A 147 3.88 -10.74 6.27
CA SER A 147 5.03 -11.66 6.30
C SER A 147 6.29 -11.06 5.67
N ARG A 148 6.25 -9.81 5.19
CA ARG A 148 7.40 -9.16 4.54
C ARG A 148 8.36 -8.60 5.59
N VAL A 149 9.65 -8.80 5.33
CA VAL A 149 10.76 -8.23 6.11
C VAL A 149 10.66 -6.69 6.24
N TRP A 150 10.05 -6.03 5.25
CA TRP A 150 9.98 -4.57 5.16
C TRP A 150 8.85 -3.92 5.98
N VAL A 151 7.92 -4.71 6.57
CA VAL A 151 6.81 -4.20 7.40
C VAL A 151 7.31 -3.32 8.55
N ILE A 152 8.47 -3.64 9.14
CA ILE A 152 9.04 -2.88 10.26
C ILE A 152 9.36 -1.44 9.84
N GLN A 153 9.84 -1.22 8.62
CA GLN A 153 10.18 0.12 8.11
C GLN A 153 8.96 0.96 7.79
N GLU A 154 7.83 0.31 7.48
CA GLU A 154 6.56 0.95 7.12
C GLU A 154 5.75 1.34 8.36
N VAL A 155 5.82 0.53 9.43
CA VAL A 155 5.02 0.71 10.65
C VAL A 155 5.72 1.55 11.73
N GLN A 156 7.05 1.47 11.89
CA GLN A 156 7.75 2.20 12.95
C GLN A 156 8.05 3.67 12.61
N GLY A 157 7.84 4.10 11.36
CA GLY A 157 8.25 5.43 10.88
C GLY A 157 7.13 6.35 10.42
N CYS A 158 5.88 5.90 10.32
CA CYS A 158 4.81 6.67 9.68
C CYS A 158 3.93 7.38 10.73
N PRO A 159 3.64 8.69 10.58
CA PRO A 159 2.71 9.38 11.47
C PRO A 159 1.29 8.82 11.35
N HIS A 160 0.80 8.50 10.13
CA HIS A 160 -0.58 8.05 9.87
C HIS A 160 -0.64 6.93 8.81
N ILE A 161 -1.13 5.74 9.20
CA ILE A 161 -1.27 4.55 8.35
C ILE A 161 -2.76 4.30 8.08
N ILE A 162 -3.11 4.04 6.82
CA ILE A 162 -4.47 3.64 6.40
C ILE A 162 -4.36 2.25 5.75
N MET A 163 -5.12 1.28 6.26
CA MET A 163 -5.21 -0.09 5.73
C MET A 163 -6.54 -0.34 5.03
#